data_AF-A0A3A5HD36-F1
#
_entry.id   AF-A0A3A5HD36-F1
#
_cell.length_a   1.000
_cell.length_b   1.000
_cell.length_c   1.000
_cell.angle_alpha   90.00
_cell.angle_beta   90.00
_cell.angle_gamma   90.00
#
_symmetry.space_group_name_H-M   'P 1'
#
loop_
_entity.id
_entity.type
_entity.pdbx_description
1 polymer ?
#
loop_
_entity_poly.entity_id
_entity_poly.type
_entity_poly.pdbx_seq_one_letter_code
_entity_poly.pdbx_strand_id
1 'polypeptide(L)'
;MLMEINLWGLTANLIILVKYSALITSVANICLLTGMLYVYLERYQKVKSKFTTTLVLFSLLFLIQNVLFSVYFLFNIPETIVNAVLLLIFLGLEFTALALLLMITRE
;
A
#
# COMPACT_ATOMS: atom_id res chain seq x y z
N MET A 1 4.26 -33.38 -23.23
CA MET A 1 2.87 -32.91 -23.45
C MET A 1 2.14 -32.55 -22.15
N LEU A 2 2.15 -33.36 -21.08
CA LEU A 2 1.52 -32.96 -19.78
C LEU A 2 2.27 -31.85 -19.03
N MET A 3 3.59 -31.75 -19.19
CA MET A 3 4.43 -30.78 -18.47
C MET A 3 4.33 -29.35 -19.03
N GLU A 4 4.07 -29.18 -20.32
CA GLU A 4 3.88 -27.87 -20.96
C GLU A 4 2.53 -27.22 -20.60
N ILE A 5 1.49 -28.05 -20.43
CA ILE A 5 0.14 -27.59 -20.02
C ILE A 5 0.19 -26.96 -18.61
N ASN A 6 1.00 -27.53 -17.71
CA ASN A 6 1.18 -27.00 -16.36
C ASN A 6 1.98 -25.69 -16.34
N LEU A 7 2.91 -25.51 -17.29
CA LEU A 7 3.74 -24.32 -17.39
C LEU A 7 2.93 -23.11 -17.87
N TRP A 8 2.03 -23.29 -18.83
CA TRP A 8 1.12 -22.26 -19.32
C TRP A 8 0.06 -21.87 -18.28
N GLY A 9 -0.44 -22.83 -17.50
CA GLY A 9 -1.31 -22.54 -16.36
C GLY A 9 -0.59 -21.75 -15.27
N LEU A 10 0.67 -22.09 -14.98
CA LEU A 10 1.49 -21.38 -13.99
C LEU A 10 1.78 -19.93 -14.41
N THR A 11 2.16 -19.70 -15.67
CA THR A 11 2.44 -18.34 -16.16
C THR A 11 1.20 -17.46 -16.17
N ALA A 12 0.04 -17.99 -16.56
CA ALA A 12 -1.22 -17.27 -16.51
C ALA A 12 -1.60 -16.88 -15.06
N ASN A 13 -1.47 -17.81 -14.11
CA ASN A 13 -1.75 -17.55 -12.69
C ASN A 13 -0.81 -16.49 -12.09
N LEU A 14 0.48 -16.52 -12.44
CA LEU A 14 1.45 -15.52 -11.99
C LEU A 14 1.14 -14.13 -12.54
N ILE A 15 0.72 -14.02 -13.80
CA ILE A 15 0.33 -12.73 -14.40
C ILE A 15 -0.89 -12.16 -13.68
N ILE A 16 -1.89 -12.99 -13.42
CA ILE A 16 -3.08 -12.57 -12.66
C ILE A 16 -2.68 -12.08 -11.26
N LEU A 17 -1.83 -12.84 -10.55
CA LEU A 17 -1.32 -12.45 -9.24
C LEU A 17 -0.62 -11.07 -9.27
N VAL A 18 0.23 -10.83 -10.27
CA VAL A 18 0.94 -9.55 -10.43
C VAL A 18 -0.04 -8.40 -10.67
N LYS A 19 -1.09 -8.60 -11.46
CA LYS A 19 -2.12 -7.57 -11.71
C LYS A 19 -2.90 -7.20 -10.45
N TYR A 20 -3.20 -8.17 -9.59
CA TYR A 20 -3.90 -7.94 -8.33
C TYR A 20 -2.97 -7.49 -7.18
N SER A 21 -1.65 -7.65 -7.32
CA SER A 21 -0.70 -7.29 -6.27
C SER A 21 -0.78 -5.83 -5.86
N ALA A 22 -0.98 -4.90 -6.81
CA ALA A 22 -1.14 -3.48 -6.52
C ALA A 22 -2.37 -3.19 -5.63
N LEU A 23 -3.49 -3.87 -5.87
CA LEU A 23 -4.69 -3.76 -5.03
C LEU A 23 -4.42 -4.32 -3.63
N ILE A 24 -3.78 -5.48 -3.53
CA ILE A 24 -3.42 -6.11 -2.24
C ILE A 24 -2.50 -5.17 -1.43
N THR A 25 -1.46 -4.61 -2.06
CA THR A 25 -0.53 -3.68 -1.41
C THR A 25 -1.23 -2.40 -0.98
N SER A 26 -2.11 -1.84 -1.80
CA SER A 26 -2.89 -0.66 -1.44
C SER A 26 -3.78 -0.91 -0.22
N VAL A 27 -4.45 -2.07 -0.13
CA VAL A 27 -5.24 -2.44 1.04
C VAL A 27 -4.35 -2.61 2.28
N ALA A 28 -3.19 -3.25 2.14
CA ALA A 28 -2.22 -3.40 3.24
C ALA A 28 -1.74 -2.04 3.75
N ASN A 29 -1.48 -1.07 2.86
CA ASN A 29 -1.13 0.31 3.22
C ASN A 29 -2.25 0.98 4.01
N ILE A 30 -3.51 0.84 3.61
CA ILE A 30 -4.67 1.40 4.35
C ILE A 30 -4.71 0.87 5.77
N CYS A 31 -4.57 -0.44 5.95
CA CYS A 31 -4.56 -1.06 7.28
C CYS A 31 -3.40 -0.53 8.14
N LEU A 32 -2.19 -0.46 7.57
CA LEU A 32 -1.02 0.03 8.29
C LEU A 32 -1.20 1.51 8.67
N LEU A 33 -1.57 2.36 7.72
CA LEU A 33 -1.82 3.79 7.91
C LEU A 33 -2.88 4.06 8.97
N THR A 34 -3.97 3.30 8.97
CA THR A 34 -5.02 3.42 10.00
C THR A 34 -4.45 3.14 11.38
N GLY A 35 -3.61 2.10 11.51
CA GLY A 35 -2.88 1.81 12.74
C GLY A 35 -1.93 2.94 13.16
N MET A 36 -1.17 3.52 12.23
CA MET A 36 -0.30 4.67 12.52
C MET A 36 -1.11 5.85 13.02
N LEU A 37 -2.22 6.16 12.34
CA LEU A 37 -3.05 7.31 12.60
C LEU A 37 -3.67 7.21 13.99
N TYR A 38 -4.08 6.02 14.43
CA TYR A 38 -4.52 5.77 15.80
C TYR A 38 -3.43 6.11 16.83
N VAL A 39 -2.20 5.61 16.64
CA VAL A 39 -1.06 5.88 17.54
C VAL A 39 -0.71 7.37 17.55
N TYR A 40 -0.75 8.02 16.39
CA TYR A 40 -0.39 9.43 16.25
C TYR A 40 -1.45 10.35 16.86
N LEU A 41 -2.74 10.02 16.73
CA LEU A 41 -3.82 10.75 17.39
C LEU A 41 -3.73 10.62 18.91
N GLU A 42 -3.42 9.44 19.44
CA GLU A 42 -3.25 9.25 20.88
C GLU A 42 -2.08 10.09 21.43
N ARG A 43 -0.94 10.11 20.74
CA ARG A 43 0.20 10.96 21.13
C ARG A 43 -0.10 12.45 20.94
N TYR A 44 -0.83 12.84 19.91
CA TYR A 44 -1.23 14.24 19.67
C TYR A 44 -2.05 14.82 20.82
N GLN A 45 -2.91 14.00 21.43
CA GLN A 45 -3.69 14.42 22.61
C GLN A 45 -2.81 14.65 23.85
N LYS A 46 -1.71 13.91 23.99
CA LYS A 46 -0.80 13.97 25.14
C LYS A 46 0.32 15.02 24.98
N VAL A 47 0.85 15.18 23.78
CA VAL A 47 1.96 16.11 23.46
C VAL A 47 1.61 16.85 22.17
N LYS A 48 1.03 18.05 22.28
CA LYS A 48 0.73 18.92 21.14
C LYS A 48 2.01 19.54 20.57
N SER A 49 2.80 18.76 19.85
CA SER A 49 3.95 19.25 19.09
C SER A 49 3.56 19.48 17.63
N LYS A 50 4.10 20.53 17.00
CA LYS A 50 3.97 20.77 15.55
C LYS A 50 4.44 19.57 14.73
N PHE A 51 5.39 18.79 15.25
CA PHE A 51 5.89 17.56 14.63
C PHE A 51 4.81 16.48 14.51
N THR A 52 4.08 16.21 15.59
CA THR A 52 3.02 15.19 15.62
C THR A 52 1.84 15.57 14.73
N THR A 53 1.48 16.86 14.67
CA THR A 53 0.44 17.35 13.75
C THR A 53 0.78 17.07 12.29
N THR A 54 2.02 17.34 11.88
CA THR A 54 2.49 17.08 10.52
C THR A 54 2.44 15.59 10.21
N LEU A 55 2.84 14.75 11.17
CA LEU A 55 2.77 13.29 11.04
C LEU A 55 1.34 12.80 10.79
N VAL A 56 0.38 13.28 11.61
CA VAL A 56 -1.03 12.93 11.45
C VAL A 56 -1.54 13.36 10.08
N LEU A 57 -1.27 14.59 9.65
CA LEU A 57 -1.68 15.07 8.32
C LEU A 57 -1.05 14.28 7.18
N PHE A 58 0.23 13.93 7.29
CA PHE A 58 0.92 13.11 6.30
C PHE A 58 0.28 11.73 6.19
N SER A 59 0.10 11.03 7.31
CA SER A 59 -0.59 9.73 7.34
C SER A 59 -2.02 9.83 6.78
N LEU A 60 -2.76 10.89 7.06
CA LEU A 60 -4.12 11.07 6.57
C LEU A 60 -4.15 11.31 5.04
N LEU A 61 -3.18 12.03 4.51
CA LEU A 61 -3.03 12.25 3.06
C LEU A 61 -2.74 10.93 2.34
N PHE A 62 -1.77 10.14 2.83
CA PHE A 62 -1.48 8.82 2.26
C PHE A 62 -2.64 7.83 2.43
N LEU A 63 -3.40 7.93 3.52
CA LEU A 63 -4.59 7.11 3.73
C LEU A 63 -5.63 7.38 2.64
N ILE A 64 -5.93 8.65 2.39
CA ILE A 64 -6.85 9.06 1.33
C ILE A 64 -6.34 8.58 -0.03
N GLN A 65 -5.04 8.78 -0.32
CA GLN A 65 -4.43 8.34 -1.56
C GLN A 65 -4.57 6.82 -1.78
N ASN A 66 -4.29 5.99 -0.77
CA ASN A 66 -4.46 4.55 -0.88
C ASN A 66 -5.92 4.13 -1.02
N VAL A 67 -6.85 4.79 -0.31
CA VAL A 67 -8.29 4.51 -0.49
C VAL A 67 -8.71 4.81 -1.93
N LEU A 68 -8.30 5.96 -2.48
CA LEU A 68 -8.59 6.32 -3.88
C LEU A 68 -7.99 5.31 -4.86
N PHE A 69 -6.74 4.87 -4.65
CA PHE A 69 -6.14 3.84 -5.50
C PHE A 69 -6.80 2.47 -5.37
N SER A 70 -7.15 2.04 -4.17
CA SER A 70 -7.84 0.78 -3.94
C SER A 70 -9.20 0.77 -4.67
N VAL A 71 -9.98 1.85 -4.55
CA VAL A 71 -11.23 2.03 -5.29
C VAL A 71 -10.98 2.07 -6.79
N TYR A 72 -9.95 2.78 -7.25
CA TYR A 72 -9.59 2.82 -8.68
C TYR A 72 -9.27 1.43 -9.22
N PHE A 73 -8.48 0.63 -8.51
CA PHE A 73 -8.09 -0.72 -8.95
C PHE A 73 -9.23 -1.73 -8.94
N LEU A 74 -10.29 -1.51 -8.16
CA LEU A 74 -11.52 -2.34 -8.24
C LEU A 74 -12.20 -2.21 -9.61
N PHE A 75 -12.15 -1.02 -10.22
CA PHE A 75 -12.77 -0.76 -11.52
C PHE A 75 -11.78 -0.81 -12.69
N ASN A 76 -10.50 -0.53 -12.44
CA ASN A 76 -9.46 -0.41 -13.46
C ASN A 76 -8.24 -1.25 -13.07
N ILE A 77 -8.32 -2.55 -13.36
CA ILE A 77 -7.18 -3.45 -13.21
C ILE A 77 -6.13 -3.09 -14.27
N PRO A 78 -4.83 -2.98 -13.92
CA PRO A 78 -3.79 -2.63 -14.89
C PRO A 78 -3.82 -3.58 -16.08
N GLU A 79 -3.93 -3.07 -17.31
CA GLU A 79 -3.99 -3.95 -18.49
C GLU A 79 -2.65 -4.61 -18.79
N THR A 80 -1.56 -3.89 -18.54
CA THR A 80 -0.19 -4.33 -18.81
C THR A 80 0.57 -4.67 -17.52
N ILE A 81 1.46 -5.66 -17.62
CA ILE A 81 2.34 -6.08 -16.51
C ILE A 81 3.26 -4.93 -16.10
N VAL A 82 3.74 -4.14 -17.06
CA VAL A 82 4.61 -2.98 -16.80
C VAL A 82 3.92 -1.97 -15.88
N ASN A 83 2.65 -1.65 -16.14
CA ASN A 83 1.88 -0.74 -15.28
C ASN A 83 1.67 -1.35 -13.89
N ALA A 84 1.33 -2.65 -13.81
CA ALA A 84 1.16 -3.33 -12.53
C ALA A 84 2.44 -3.30 -11.67
N VAL A 85 3.61 -3.56 -12.28
CA VAL A 85 4.92 -3.52 -11.58
C VAL A 85 5.29 -2.10 -11.16
N LEU A 86 5.06 -1.10 -12.01
CA LEU A 86 5.34 0.30 -11.69
C LEU A 86 4.49 0.76 -10.50
N LEU A 87 3.20 0.45 -10.51
CA LEU A 87 2.27 0.73 -9.40
C LEU A 87 2.70 0.00 -8.12
N LEU A 88 3.13 -1.26 -8.24
CA LEU A 88 3.62 -2.05 -7.10
C LEU A 88 4.88 -1.44 -6.49
N ILE A 89 5.84 -0.99 -7.31
CA ILE A 89 7.05 -0.31 -6.81
C ILE A 89 6.66 0.98 -6.10
N PHE A 90 5.76 1.78 -6.67
CA PHE A 90 5.30 3.02 -6.07
C PHE A 90 4.63 2.79 -4.71
N LEU A 91 3.63 1.90 -4.65
CA LEU A 91 2.91 1.55 -3.42
C LEU A 91 3.80 0.86 -2.39
N GLY A 92 4.77 0.05 -2.83
CA GLY A 92 5.73 -0.64 -1.98
C GLY A 92 6.76 0.29 -1.36
N LEU A 93 7.25 1.28 -2.12
CA LEU A 93 8.10 2.35 -1.58
C LEU A 93 7.34 3.19 -0.55
N GLU A 94 6.07 3.49 -0.82
CA GLU A 94 5.20 4.19 0.12
C GLU A 94 5.03 3.40 1.42
N PHE A 95 4.71 2.11 1.33
CA PHE A 95 4.64 1.21 2.49
C PHE A 95 5.92 1.25 3.32
N THR A 96 7.08 1.16 2.64
CA THR A 96 8.38 1.13 3.30
C THR A 96 8.68 2.47 3.99
N ALA A 97 8.39 3.59 3.34
CA ALA A 97 8.54 4.92 3.91
C ALA A 97 7.67 5.09 5.17
N LEU A 98 6.42 4.64 5.10
CA LEU A 98 5.49 4.67 6.24
C LEU A 98 5.95 3.77 7.39
N ALA A 99 6.42 2.55 7.07
CA ALA A 99 6.95 1.62 8.07
C ALA A 99 8.18 2.18 8.81
N LEU A 100 9.12 2.80 8.08
CA LEU A 100 10.28 3.46 8.67
C LEU A 100 9.88 4.65 9.55
N LEU A 101 8.92 5.45 9.10
CA LEU A 101 8.41 6.59 9.84
C LEU A 101 7.71 6.14 11.14
N LEU A 102 6.98 5.02 11.11
CA LEU A 102 6.42 4.40 12.31
C LEU A 102 7.51 3.92 13.26
N MET A 103 8.55 3.26 12.75
CA MET A 103 9.67 2.77 13.55
C MET A 103 10.32 3.91 14.34
N ILE A 104 10.65 5.01 13.67
CA ILE A 104 11.26 6.20 14.30
C ILE A 104 10.32 6.85 15.32
N THR A 105 9.01 6.81 15.10
CA THR A 105 8.04 7.41 16.03
C THR A 105 7.82 6.55 17.28
N ARG A 106 8.12 5.26 17.22
CA ARG A 106 7.91 4.33 18.33
C ARG A 106 9.03 4.41 19.37
N GLU A 107 10.26 4.71 18.95
CA GLU A 107 11.39 5.09 19.83
C GLU A 107 11.09 6.40 20.59
#